data_AF-A0A241PXW8-F1
#
_entry.id   AF-A0A241PXW8-F1
#
_cell.length_a   1.000
_cell.length_b   1.000
_cell.length_c   1.000
_cell.angle_alpha   90.00
_cell.angle_beta   90.00
_cell.angle_gamma   90.00
#
_symmetry.space_group_name_H-M   'P 1'
#
loop_
_entity.id
_entity.type
_entity.pdbx_description
1 polymer ?
#
loop_
_entity_poly.entity_id
_entity_poly.type
_entity_poly.pdbx_seq_one_letter_code
_entity_poly.pdbx_strand_id
1 'polypeptide(L)' 'MLLDVRRWQCPECGAVHGRDINAARNIKAAGLAVLTHGEPVNPES' A
#
# COMPACT_ATOMS: atom_id res chain seq x y z
N MET A 1 -15.10 6.63 -0.96
CA MET A 1 -15.39 5.45 -1.79
C MET A 1 -14.07 4.75 -2.09
N LEU A 2 -13.86 3.56 -1.51
CA LEU A 2 -12.67 2.74 -1.77
C LEU A 2 -12.75 2.24 -3.21
N LEU A 3 -11.72 2.52 -4.00
CA LEU A 3 -11.63 2.14 -5.41
C LEU A 3 -11.58 0.62 -5.49
N ASP A 4 -12.76 0.05 -5.74
CA ASP A 4 -12.97 -1.37 -5.96
C ASP A 4 -12.17 -1.82 -7.19
N VAL A 5 -11.46 -2.95 -7.03
CA VAL A 5 -10.73 -3.72 -8.04
C VAL A 5 -9.47 -3.07 -8.67
N ARG A 6 -8.27 -3.32 -8.10
CA ARG A 6 -6.95 -3.01 -8.70
C ARG A 6 -6.23 -4.22 -9.32
N ARG A 7 -6.98 -5.18 -9.85
CA ARG A 7 -6.39 -6.29 -10.62
C ARG A 7 -6.45 -5.94 -12.09
N TRP A 8 -5.29 -5.86 -12.75
CA TRP A 8 -5.18 -5.62 -14.18
C TRP A 8 -4.38 -6.76 -14.81
N GLN A 9 -4.97 -7.41 -15.81
CA GLN A 9 -4.25 -8.42 -16.59
C GLN A 9 -3.38 -7.72 -17.63
N CYS A 10 -2.08 -7.99 -17.60
CA CYS A 10 -1.16 -7.47 -18.59
C CYS A 10 -1.46 -8.10 -19.95
N PRO A 11 -1.69 -7.31 -21.02
CA PRO A 11 -1.95 -7.84 -22.35
C PRO A 11 -0.72 -8.50 -22.98
N GLU A 12 0.49 -8.13 -22.54
CA GLU A 12 1.74 -8.64 -23.10
C GLU A 12 2.15 -9.99 -22.50
N CYS A 13 1.97 -10.18 -21.18
CA CYS A 13 2.43 -11.38 -20.49
C CYS A 13 1.30 -12.21 -19.86
N GLY A 14 0.05 -11.76 -19.94
CA GLY A 14 -1.13 -12.45 -19.41
C GLY A 14 -1.23 -12.49 -17.87
N ALA A 15 -0.25 -11.97 -17.15
CA ALA A 15 -0.23 -11.98 -15.68
C ALA A 15 -1.19 -10.94 -15.09
N VAL A 16 -1.83 -11.26 -13.97
CA VAL A 16 -2.66 -10.32 -13.22
C VAL A 16 -1.80 -9.54 -12.24
N HIS A 17 -1.62 -8.25 -12.50
CA HIS A 17 -0.86 -7.34 -11.64
C HIS A 17 -1.77 -6.58 -10.68
N GLY A 18 -1.29 -6.41 -9.45
CA GLY A 18 -1.84 -5.45 -8.48
C GLY A 18 -1.29 -4.05 -8.76
N ARG A 19 -2.17 -3.07 -8.98
CA ARG A 19 -1.79 -1.68 -9.35
C ARG A 19 -1.34 -0.83 -8.15
N ASP A 20 -1.27 -1.39 -6.96
CA ASP A 20 -1.14 -0.72 -5.66
C ASP A 20 0.29 -0.73 -5.07
N ILE A 21 1.30 -0.96 -5.92
CA ILE A 21 2.73 -0.90 -5.54
C ILE A 21 3.07 0.40 -4.80
N ASN A 22 2.55 1.54 -5.26
CA ASN A 22 2.80 2.84 -4.61
C ASN A 22 2.18 2.92 -3.21
N ALA A 23 1.01 2.30 -2.99
CA ALA A 23 0.39 2.24 -1.67
C ALA A 23 1.22 1.37 -0.72
N ALA A 24 1.69 0.20 -1.18
CA ALA A 24 2.57 -0.66 -0.39
C ALA A 24 3.88 0.05 0.01
N ARG A 25 4.48 0.81 -0.92
CA ARG A 25 5.67 1.64 -0.64
C ARG A 25 5.38 2.72 0.40
N ASN A 26 4.26 3.41 0.29
CA ASN A 26 3.88 4.48 1.24
C ASN A 26 3.62 3.93 2.64
N ILE A 27 2.90 2.80 2.76
CA ILE A 27 2.65 2.14 4.05
C ILE A 27 3.97 1.71 4.70
N LYS A 28 4.88 1.12 3.93
CA LYS A 28 6.21 0.74 4.43
C LYS A 28 7.00 1.94 4.94
N ALA A 29 7.01 3.04 4.19
CA ALA A 29 7.72 4.26 4.59
C ALA A 29 7.13 4.86 5.88
N ALA A 30 5.80 4.92 6.00
CA ALA A 30 5.12 5.38 7.20
C ALA A 30 5.43 4.51 8.42
N GLY A 31 5.38 3.18 8.27
CA GLY A 31 5.73 2.25 9.35
C GLY A 31 7.20 2.36 9.79
N LEU A 32 8.12 2.57 8.84
CA LEU A 32 9.52 2.84 9.16
C LEU A 32 9.70 4.16 9.92
N ALA A 33 9.02 5.23 9.50
CA ALA A 33 9.08 6.53 10.17
C ALA A 33 8.63 6.45 11.64
N VAL A 34 7.52 5.74 11.89
CA VAL A 34 7.03 5.45 13.25
C VAL A 34 8.07 4.72 14.08
N LEU A 35 8.67 3.64 13.55
CA LEU A 35 9.67 2.85 14.27
C LEU A 35 10.93 3.65 14.59
N THR A 36 11.33 4.57 13.71
CA THR A 36 12.50 5.43 13.92
C THR A 36 12.24 6.58 14.90
N HIS A 37 10.99 7.06 14.99
CA HIS A 37 10.65 8.22 15.82
C HIS A 37 9.94 7.86 17.13
N GLY A 38 9.56 6.60 17.33
CA GLY A 38 8.93 6.12 18.56
C GLY A 38 7.51 6.66 18.77
N GLU A 39 6.85 7.13 17.70
CA GLU A 39 5.50 7.68 17.80
C GLU A 39 4.48 6.58 18.12
N PRO A 40 3.56 6.80 19.07
CA PRO A 40 2.57 5.82 19.43
C PRO A 40 1.59 5.60 18.28
N VAL A 41 1.54 4.37 17.74
CA VAL A 41 0.53 3.94 16.77
C VAL A 41 -0.78 3.58 17.49
N ASN A 42 -1.40 4.57 18.10
CA ASN A 42 -2.77 4.46 18.55
C ASN A 42 -3.63 5.50 17.83
N PRO A 43 -4.48 5.11 16.87
CA PRO A 43 -5.53 6.02 16.43
C PRO A 43 -6.49 6.15 17.61
N GLU A 44 -6.48 7.29 18.30
CA GLU A 44 -7.42 7.55 19.39
C GLU A 44 -8.85 7.28 18.90
N SER A 45 -9.57 6.48 19.69
CA SER A 45 -10.97 6.09 19.47
C SER A 45 -11.93 7.28 19.63
#